data_AF-A0A821M1L9-F1
#
_entry.id   AF-A0A821M1L9-F1
#
_cell.length_a   1.000
_cell.length_b   1.000
_cell.length_c   1.000
_cell.angle_alpha   90.00
_cell.angle_beta   90.00
_cell.angle_gamma   90.00
#
_symmetry.space_group_name_H-M   'P 1'
#
loop_
_entity.id
_entity.type
_entity.pdbx_description
1 polymer ?
#
loop_
_entity_poly.entity_id
_entity_poly.type
_entity_poly.pdbx_seq_one_letter_code
_entity_poly.pdbx_strand_id
1 'polypeptide(L)'
;MERDTMTVLNQHTCCRKYCVFVCKKGVKVTSALLIPLLLAIFTVVITFEQKADADKQRFEDRELAQKQRQQDLNQSILSRENDRTIADAKRLADDLNAEKQRNMSRALEESRYKQERQRYFDELLISYLNDIGQLLKENNGSLTSNPASAALARAKTLQIAPHIGPVRVAQLIHFLYDAGQLTRGKNPLDVSGTYFHGVDLSTSSLRHISLVGAYMNNSSFTGQDVSEGDFHNTHLNGADFSKANCTNTSFSEATMIDANFSQAILHLATFSHVQLIRANFSQANFTNIMFESANMMETDFSHTSLFSIKFSKVDLTKAKFNAATISSYYSHVSFFQSNMQHTNFSKSYIPRSRFVECSLIGADFRE
;
A
#
# COMPACT_ATOMS: atom_id res chain seq x y z
N MET A 1 -45.10 27.13 40.40
CA MET A 1 -46.50 27.31 39.98
C MET A 1 -47.32 26.35 40.83
N GLU A 2 -47.58 26.74 42.09
CA GLU A 2 -48.80 27.45 42.53
C GLU A 2 -50.03 26.59 42.29
N ARG A 3 -50.54 25.94 43.35
CA ARG A 3 -51.70 26.38 44.16
C ARG A 3 -52.92 26.64 43.27
N ASP A 4 -54.00 25.89 43.50
CA ASP A 4 -55.21 26.52 44.01
C ASP A 4 -56.23 25.53 44.60
N THR A 5 -56.62 25.89 45.82
CA THR A 5 -57.78 25.47 46.58
C THR A 5 -59.05 26.13 46.02
N MET A 6 -60.18 25.43 45.94
CA MET A 6 -61.46 26.11 46.17
C MET A 6 -62.52 25.19 46.80
N THR A 7 -62.77 25.49 48.06
CA THR A 7 -63.94 25.12 48.86
C THR A 7 -65.07 26.09 48.51
N VAL A 8 -66.27 25.61 48.21
CA VAL A 8 -67.50 26.43 48.28
C VAL A 8 -68.56 25.67 49.05
N LEU A 9 -68.88 26.22 50.22
CA LEU A 9 -69.98 25.88 51.13
C LEU A 9 -71.26 26.64 50.72
N ASN A 10 -72.37 26.18 51.31
CA ASN A 10 -73.60 26.91 51.68
C ASN A 10 -74.67 27.09 50.60
N GLN A 11 -75.80 26.38 50.74
CA GLN A 11 -76.96 26.65 51.62
C GLN A 11 -77.91 27.70 51.03
N HIS A 12 -79.12 27.27 50.67
CA HIS A 12 -80.31 28.07 50.86
C HIS A 12 -81.48 27.21 51.34
N THR A 13 -81.77 27.37 52.62
CA THR A 13 -83.03 27.10 53.31
C THR A 13 -84.05 28.21 52.99
N CYS A 14 -85.33 27.87 52.79
CA CYS A 14 -86.49 28.66 53.23
C CYS A 14 -87.78 27.84 52.99
N CYS A 15 -88.33 27.13 53.98
CA CYS A 15 -89.31 27.60 54.97
C CYS A 15 -90.55 28.31 54.38
N ARG A 16 -91.71 27.64 54.40
CA ARG A 16 -92.92 28.24 54.99
C ARG A 16 -93.97 27.20 55.37
N LYS A 17 -94.18 27.11 56.69
CA LYS A 17 -95.30 26.48 57.40
C LYS A 17 -96.60 27.18 57.04
N TYR A 18 -97.69 26.43 56.88
CA TYR A 18 -99.04 26.86 57.25
C TYR A 18 -99.80 25.68 57.86
N CYS A 19 -99.88 25.68 59.20
CA CYS A 19 -101.02 25.11 59.91
C CYS A 19 -102.26 25.89 59.49
N VAL A 20 -103.39 25.22 59.23
CA VAL A 20 -104.70 25.58 59.79
C VAL A 20 -105.61 24.35 59.71
N PHE A 21 -106.08 23.95 60.89
CA PHE A 21 -107.16 23.01 61.17
C PHE A 21 -108.48 23.52 60.56
N VAL A 22 -109.40 22.60 60.23
CA VAL A 22 -110.89 22.70 60.34
C VAL A 22 -111.65 22.18 59.10
N CYS A 23 -112.44 21.13 59.37
CA CYS A 23 -113.73 20.68 58.82
C CYS A 23 -114.04 20.57 57.30
N LYS A 24 -114.40 19.32 56.95
CA LYS A 24 -115.64 18.86 56.24
C LYS A 24 -116.01 19.43 54.85
N LYS A 25 -115.96 18.49 53.89
CA LYS A 25 -116.91 18.19 52.77
C LYS A 25 -117.24 19.24 51.68
N GLY A 26 -117.03 18.80 50.41
CA GLY A 26 -117.67 19.30 49.17
C GLY A 26 -117.00 20.57 48.64
N VAL A 27 -116.49 20.69 47.41
CA VAL A 27 -117.19 20.55 46.13
C VAL A 27 -116.12 20.32 45.03
N LYS A 28 -116.10 19.12 44.44
CA LYS A 28 -115.59 18.86 43.07
C LYS A 28 -116.80 19.13 42.15
N VAL A 29 -116.71 19.83 41.03
CA VAL A 29 -116.31 19.30 39.71
C VAL A 29 -116.47 20.49 38.73
N THR A 30 -115.40 20.96 38.06
CA THR A 30 -115.40 21.64 36.72
C THR A 30 -114.01 22.12 36.25
N SER A 31 -112.93 21.96 37.01
CA SER A 31 -111.55 22.34 36.61
C SER A 31 -110.74 21.23 35.89
N ALA A 32 -111.39 20.12 35.51
CA ALA A 32 -110.69 18.84 35.30
C ALA A 32 -110.16 18.56 33.88
N LEU A 33 -110.38 19.40 32.86
CA LEU A 33 -110.13 19.01 31.45
C LEU A 33 -109.26 19.94 30.60
N LEU A 34 -109.23 21.27 30.84
CA LEU A 34 -108.51 22.20 29.94
C LEU A 34 -107.02 22.37 30.26
N ILE A 35 -106.68 22.46 31.54
CA ILE A 35 -105.29 22.61 32.03
C ILE A 35 -104.43 21.37 31.72
N PRO A 36 -104.94 20.13 31.85
CA PRO A 36 -104.17 18.93 31.49
C PRO A 36 -103.78 18.87 30.00
N LEU A 37 -104.62 19.35 29.09
CA LEU A 37 -104.41 19.22 27.64
C LEU A 37 -103.30 20.14 27.11
N LEU A 38 -103.28 21.40 27.54
CA LEU A 38 -102.22 22.35 27.15
C LEU A 38 -100.87 22.00 27.79
N LEU A 39 -100.88 21.54 29.05
CA LEU A 39 -99.68 21.01 29.69
C LEU A 39 -99.15 19.77 28.96
N ALA A 40 -100.04 18.91 28.44
CA ALA A 40 -99.66 17.73 27.65
C ALA A 40 -99.00 18.09 26.31
N ILE A 41 -99.52 19.09 25.57
CA ILE A 41 -98.92 19.51 24.30
C ILE A 41 -97.55 20.17 24.52
N PHE A 42 -97.43 21.05 25.52
CA PHE A 42 -96.17 21.72 25.84
C PHE A 42 -95.10 20.73 26.33
N THR A 43 -95.50 19.72 27.11
CA THR A 43 -94.58 18.62 27.47
C THR A 43 -94.20 17.77 26.26
N VAL A 44 -95.09 17.51 25.30
CA VAL A 44 -94.75 16.78 24.07
C VAL A 44 -93.76 17.56 23.20
N VAL A 45 -93.91 18.88 23.04
CA VAL A 45 -92.98 19.70 22.24
C VAL A 45 -91.61 19.82 22.92
N ILE A 46 -91.57 20.10 24.23
CA ILE A 46 -90.32 20.16 24.99
C ILE A 46 -89.60 18.81 24.97
N THR A 47 -90.33 17.70 25.11
CA THR A 47 -89.72 16.36 25.04
C THR A 47 -89.23 16.02 23.63
N PHE A 48 -89.86 16.53 22.56
CA PHE A 48 -89.37 16.37 21.19
C PHE A 48 -88.09 17.19 20.93
N GLU A 49 -88.04 18.46 21.37
CA GLU A 49 -86.83 19.29 21.25
C GLU A 49 -85.68 18.74 22.11
N GLN A 50 -85.95 18.38 23.37
CA GLN A 50 -84.95 17.74 24.23
C GLN A 50 -84.45 16.41 23.65
N LYS A 51 -85.30 15.65 22.97
CA LYS A 51 -84.91 14.41 22.30
C LYS A 51 -84.09 14.69 21.04
N ALA A 52 -84.44 15.70 20.25
CA ALA A 52 -83.69 16.10 19.07
C ALA A 52 -82.29 16.63 19.44
N ASP A 53 -82.18 17.46 20.48
CA ASP A 53 -80.89 17.94 21.01
C ASP A 53 -80.06 16.80 21.59
N ALA A 54 -80.68 15.88 22.33
CA ALA A 54 -79.99 14.69 22.83
C ALA A 54 -79.51 13.74 21.71
N ASP A 55 -80.28 13.60 20.63
CA ASP A 55 -79.89 12.79 19.47
C ASP A 55 -78.77 13.46 18.65
N LYS A 56 -78.78 14.79 18.53
CA LYS A 56 -77.69 15.57 17.93
C LYS A 56 -76.40 15.44 18.75
N GLN A 57 -76.49 15.60 20.07
CA GLN A 57 -75.35 15.45 20.98
C GLN A 57 -74.78 14.02 20.95
N ARG A 58 -75.65 12.99 20.89
CA ARG A 58 -75.22 11.59 20.69
C ARG A 58 -74.55 11.35 19.34
N PHE A 59 -74.96 12.05 18.28
CA PHE A 59 -74.31 11.96 16.97
C PHE A 59 -72.92 12.60 17.00
N GLU A 60 -72.81 13.80 17.56
CA GLU A 60 -71.52 14.51 17.74
C GLU A 60 -70.56 13.72 18.64
N ASP A 61 -71.05 13.14 19.75
CA ASP A 61 -70.26 12.26 20.62
C ASP A 61 -69.78 10.99 19.90
N ARG A 62 -70.62 10.39 19.04
CA ARG A 62 -70.23 9.23 18.21
C ARG A 62 -69.18 9.60 17.18
N GLU A 63 -69.31 10.75 16.53
CA GLU A 63 -68.36 11.24 15.54
C GLU A 63 -67.01 11.58 16.21
N LEU A 64 -67.03 12.26 17.36
CA LEU A 64 -65.84 12.54 18.16
C LEU A 64 -65.18 11.24 18.62
N ALA A 65 -65.94 10.27 19.12
CA ALA A 65 -65.43 8.96 19.50
C ALA A 65 -64.87 8.14 18.31
N GLN A 66 -65.40 8.33 17.10
CA GLN A 66 -64.82 7.75 15.88
C GLN A 66 -63.50 8.42 15.51
N LYS A 67 -63.44 9.76 15.55
CA LYS A 67 -62.19 10.52 15.31
C LYS A 67 -61.10 10.17 16.33
N GLN A 68 -61.45 10.07 17.61
CA GLN A 68 -60.53 9.65 18.67
C GLN A 68 -60.00 8.24 18.41
N ARG A 69 -60.87 7.26 18.11
CA ARG A 69 -60.45 5.89 17.77
C ARG A 69 -59.54 5.83 16.55
N GLN A 70 -59.80 6.65 15.52
CA GLN A 70 -58.94 6.72 14.35
C GLN A 70 -57.57 7.34 14.68
N GLN A 71 -57.53 8.36 15.54
CA GLN A 71 -56.29 8.96 16.02
C GLN A 71 -55.47 7.95 16.84
N ASP A 72 -56.10 7.22 17.77
CA ASP A 72 -55.45 6.18 18.57
C ASP A 72 -54.89 5.06 17.68
N LEU A 73 -55.65 4.63 16.67
CA LEU A 73 -55.19 3.63 15.69
C LEU A 73 -53.98 4.13 14.90
N ASN A 74 -54.03 5.37 14.39
CA ASN A 74 -52.94 5.97 13.63
C ASN A 74 -51.67 6.13 14.50
N GLN A 75 -51.82 6.55 15.77
CA GLN A 75 -50.70 6.63 16.72
C GLN A 75 -50.10 5.24 17.00
N SER A 76 -50.94 4.21 17.14
CA SER A 76 -50.48 2.83 17.33
C SER A 76 -49.69 2.31 16.13
N ILE A 77 -50.17 2.58 14.90
CA ILE A 77 -49.45 2.21 13.67
C ILE A 77 -48.10 2.92 13.61
N LEU A 78 -48.09 4.24 13.80
CA LEU A 78 -46.86 5.04 13.76
C LEU A 78 -45.84 4.58 14.81
N SER A 79 -46.28 4.28 16.03
CA SER A 79 -45.41 3.74 17.09
C SER A 79 -44.79 2.41 16.66
N ARG A 80 -45.57 1.49 16.10
CA ARG A 80 -45.07 0.19 15.63
C ARG A 80 -44.09 0.33 14.47
N GLU A 81 -44.33 1.26 13.55
CA GLU A 81 -43.40 1.54 12.47
C GLU A 81 -42.09 2.13 12.99
N ASN A 82 -42.16 3.06 13.96
CA ASN A 82 -40.97 3.63 14.58
C ASN A 82 -40.18 2.58 15.39
N ASP A 83 -40.86 1.70 16.12
CA ASP A 83 -40.21 0.60 16.85
C ASP A 83 -39.52 -0.38 15.87
N ARG A 84 -40.13 -0.64 14.71
CA ARG A 84 -39.52 -1.46 13.64
C ARG A 84 -38.29 -0.79 13.05
N THR A 85 -38.36 0.49 12.69
CA THR A 85 -37.20 1.20 12.11
C THR A 85 -36.04 1.30 13.11
N ILE A 86 -36.32 1.54 14.38
CA ILE A 86 -35.31 1.53 15.46
C ILE A 86 -34.70 0.13 15.60
N ALA A 87 -35.51 -0.94 15.58
CA ALA A 87 -35.02 -2.31 15.67
C ALA A 87 -34.15 -2.71 14.47
N ASP A 88 -34.56 -2.33 13.24
CA ASP A 88 -33.81 -2.62 12.03
C ASP A 88 -32.50 -1.82 11.96
N ALA A 89 -32.52 -0.54 12.35
CA ALA A 89 -31.32 0.28 12.45
C ALA A 89 -30.34 -0.28 13.49
N LYS A 90 -30.84 -0.78 14.63
CA LYS A 90 -30.01 -1.42 15.66
C LYS A 90 -29.39 -2.72 15.15
N ARG A 91 -30.16 -3.58 14.47
CA ARG A 91 -29.64 -4.81 13.85
C ARG A 91 -28.54 -4.51 12.84
N LEU A 92 -28.76 -3.54 11.96
CA LEU A 92 -27.76 -3.14 10.97
C LEU A 92 -26.49 -2.62 11.63
N ALA A 93 -26.63 -1.82 12.71
CA ALA A 93 -25.48 -1.32 13.47
C ALA A 93 -24.73 -2.45 14.17
N ASP A 94 -25.43 -3.43 14.74
CA ASP A 94 -24.85 -4.61 15.38
C ASP A 94 -24.12 -5.49 14.35
N ASP A 95 -24.73 -5.73 13.19
CA ASP A 95 -24.13 -6.48 12.07
C ASP A 95 -22.87 -5.79 11.54
N LEU A 96 -22.93 -4.48 11.34
CA LEU A 96 -21.78 -3.68 10.91
C LEU A 96 -20.65 -3.69 11.96
N ASN A 97 -20.99 -3.60 13.24
CA ASN A 97 -20.02 -3.70 14.33
C ASN A 97 -19.39 -5.10 14.38
N ALA A 98 -20.18 -6.16 14.19
CA ALA A 98 -19.70 -7.52 14.14
C ALA A 98 -18.80 -7.78 12.91
N GLU A 99 -19.12 -7.19 11.75
CA GLU A 99 -18.25 -7.23 10.57
C GLU A 99 -16.94 -6.47 10.80
N LYS A 100 -17.00 -5.26 11.37
CA LYS A 100 -15.82 -4.47 11.71
C LYS A 100 -14.90 -5.22 12.69
N GLN A 101 -15.47 -5.89 13.69
CA GLN A 101 -14.71 -6.72 14.62
C GLN A 101 -14.02 -7.90 13.93
N ARG A 102 -14.73 -8.60 13.01
CA ARG A 102 -14.15 -9.70 12.22
C ARG A 102 -13.03 -9.25 11.29
N ASN A 103 -13.19 -8.09 10.65
CA ASN A 103 -12.14 -7.55 9.78
C ASN A 103 -10.92 -7.09 10.59
N MET A 104 -11.14 -6.50 11.77
CA MET A 104 -10.07 -6.12 12.69
C MET A 104 -9.29 -7.35 13.20
N SER A 105 -9.99 -8.43 13.58
CA SER A 105 -9.32 -9.65 14.06
C SER A 105 -8.47 -10.30 12.96
N ARG A 106 -8.98 -10.38 11.72
CA ARG A 106 -8.23 -10.87 10.56
C ARG A 106 -6.97 -10.03 10.29
N ALA A 107 -7.11 -8.70 10.30
CA ALA A 107 -5.96 -7.80 10.09
C ALA A 107 -4.90 -7.95 11.20
N LEU A 108 -5.33 -8.15 12.45
CA LEU A 108 -4.43 -8.38 13.58
C LEU A 108 -3.69 -9.71 13.45
N GLU A 109 -4.38 -10.78 13.04
CA GLU A 109 -3.78 -12.09 12.83
C GLU A 109 -2.77 -12.09 11.67
N GLU A 110 -3.10 -11.43 10.55
CA GLU A 110 -2.17 -11.22 9.44
C GLU A 110 -0.93 -10.42 9.86
N SER A 111 -1.11 -9.38 10.67
CA SER A 111 -0.02 -8.59 11.23
C SER A 111 0.88 -9.44 12.13
N ARG A 112 0.28 -10.23 13.02
CA ARG A 112 1.00 -11.14 13.92
C ARG A 112 1.80 -12.19 13.15
N TYR A 113 1.19 -12.82 12.15
CA TYR A 113 1.87 -13.81 11.31
C TYR A 113 3.05 -13.20 10.55
N LYS A 114 2.90 -11.98 10.03
CA LYS A 114 4.01 -11.24 9.41
C LYS A 114 5.13 -10.96 10.42
N GLN A 115 4.80 -10.54 11.64
CA GLN A 115 5.79 -10.29 12.70
C GLN A 115 6.52 -11.56 13.12
N GLU A 116 5.82 -12.67 13.35
CA GLU A 116 6.41 -13.96 13.71
C GLU A 116 7.36 -14.46 12.61
N ARG A 117 6.98 -14.31 11.34
CA ARG A 117 7.86 -14.63 10.20
C ARG A 117 9.12 -13.75 10.17
N GLN A 118 9.01 -12.45 10.45
CA GLN A 118 10.18 -11.58 10.52
C GLN A 118 11.13 -12.01 11.65
N ARG A 119 10.59 -12.30 12.85
CA ARG A 119 11.40 -12.80 13.97
C ARG A 119 12.13 -14.09 13.64
N TYR A 120 11.46 -15.04 12.97
CA TYR A 120 12.10 -16.27 12.52
C TYR A 120 13.31 -16.00 11.61
N PHE A 121 13.18 -15.07 10.66
CA PHE A 121 14.30 -14.69 9.78
C PHE A 121 15.42 -13.93 10.53
N ASP A 122 15.07 -13.12 11.52
CA ASP A 122 16.06 -12.45 12.39
C ASP A 122 16.85 -13.47 13.21
N GLU A 123 16.19 -14.48 13.78
CA GLU A 123 16.82 -15.57 14.52
C GLU A 123 17.77 -16.39 13.63
N LEU A 124 17.36 -16.67 12.39
CA LEU A 124 18.21 -17.33 11.39
C LEU A 124 19.48 -16.52 11.07
N LEU A 125 19.35 -15.20 10.87
CA LEU A 125 20.49 -14.34 10.65
C LEU A 125 21.40 -14.29 11.89
N ILE A 126 20.85 -14.15 13.09
CA ILE A 126 21.63 -14.13 14.34
C ILE A 126 22.40 -15.44 14.51
N SER A 127 21.76 -16.59 14.26
CA SER A 127 22.44 -17.89 14.29
C SER A 127 23.60 -17.94 13.29
N TYR A 128 23.39 -17.48 12.06
CA TYR A 128 24.45 -17.41 11.05
C TYR A 128 25.60 -16.50 11.50
N LEU A 129 25.32 -15.30 12.00
CA LEU A 129 26.33 -14.35 12.45
C LEU A 129 27.16 -14.91 13.61
N ASN A 130 26.53 -15.63 14.54
CA ASN A 130 27.23 -16.31 15.63
C ASN A 130 28.16 -17.41 15.11
N ASP A 131 27.68 -18.25 14.19
CA ASP A 131 28.47 -19.33 13.61
C ASP A 131 29.69 -18.80 12.84
N ILE A 132 29.48 -17.81 11.97
CA ILE A 132 30.59 -17.20 11.21
C ILE A 132 31.53 -16.42 12.13
N GLY A 133 31.00 -15.73 13.14
CA GLY A 133 31.79 -15.03 14.17
C GLY A 133 32.69 -16.00 14.94
N GLN A 134 32.20 -17.18 15.29
CA GLN A 134 33.00 -18.23 15.90
C GLN A 134 34.09 -18.74 14.95
N LEU A 135 33.75 -19.01 13.68
CA LEU A 135 34.74 -19.43 12.69
C LEU A 135 35.84 -18.38 12.48
N LEU A 136 35.49 -17.09 12.44
CA LEU A 136 36.45 -16.00 12.38
C LEU A 136 37.37 -16.03 13.61
N LYS A 137 36.82 -16.18 14.82
CA LYS A 137 37.60 -16.24 16.06
C LYS A 137 38.57 -17.42 16.08
N GLU A 138 38.13 -18.59 15.64
CA GLU A 138 38.96 -19.81 15.60
C GLU A 138 40.06 -19.76 14.53
N ASN A 139 39.88 -18.94 13.49
CA ASN A 139 40.80 -18.83 12.35
C ASN A 139 41.47 -17.44 12.25
N ASN A 140 41.74 -16.79 13.39
CA ASN A 140 42.46 -15.50 13.49
C ASN A 140 41.90 -14.39 12.58
N GLY A 141 40.57 -14.33 12.43
CA GLY A 141 39.87 -13.33 11.64
C GLY A 141 39.81 -13.63 10.13
N SER A 142 40.18 -14.82 9.67
CA SER A 142 40.09 -15.21 8.25
C SER A 142 39.39 -16.55 8.06
N LEU A 143 38.26 -16.54 7.36
CA LEU A 143 37.51 -17.74 6.96
C LEU A 143 38.25 -18.55 5.89
N THR A 144 39.13 -17.92 5.12
CA THR A 144 39.81 -18.52 3.97
C THR A 144 41.24 -18.98 4.26
N SER A 145 41.73 -18.74 5.48
CA SER A 145 43.03 -19.24 5.95
C SER A 145 43.09 -20.78 6.05
N ASN A 146 41.95 -21.43 6.25
CA ASN A 146 41.81 -22.88 6.37
C ASN A 146 40.72 -23.38 5.39
N PRO A 147 41.02 -24.35 4.49
CA PRO A 147 40.05 -24.89 3.55
C PRO A 147 38.76 -25.45 4.18
N ALA A 148 38.85 -26.07 5.36
CA ALA A 148 37.68 -26.61 6.05
C ALA A 148 36.77 -25.49 6.59
N SER A 149 37.36 -24.42 7.14
CA SER A 149 36.64 -23.22 7.59
C SER A 149 35.98 -22.51 6.41
N ALA A 150 36.70 -22.37 5.30
CA ALA A 150 36.19 -21.76 4.07
C ALA A 150 34.99 -22.52 3.52
N ALA A 151 35.10 -23.85 3.45
CA ALA A 151 34.02 -24.72 2.98
C ALA A 151 32.78 -24.63 3.89
N LEU A 152 32.97 -24.61 5.21
CA LEU A 152 31.87 -24.50 6.17
C LEU A 152 31.20 -23.12 6.11
N ALA A 153 31.99 -22.04 6.07
CA ALA A 153 31.48 -20.68 5.93
C ALA A 153 30.69 -20.50 4.62
N ARG A 154 31.23 -21.02 3.51
CA ARG A 154 30.55 -21.03 2.20
C ARG A 154 29.24 -21.81 2.28
N ALA A 155 29.26 -23.02 2.83
CA ALA A 155 28.06 -23.86 2.95
C ALA A 155 26.95 -23.17 3.78
N LYS A 156 27.31 -22.57 4.92
CA LYS A 156 26.37 -21.81 5.76
C LYS A 156 25.80 -20.60 5.01
N THR A 157 26.65 -19.87 4.27
CA THR A 157 26.25 -18.68 3.51
C THR A 157 25.27 -19.04 2.38
N LEU A 158 25.57 -20.10 1.62
CA LEU A 158 24.70 -20.62 0.58
C LEU A 158 23.36 -21.11 1.12
N GLN A 159 23.37 -21.77 2.28
CA GLN A 159 22.17 -22.31 2.89
C GLN A 159 21.22 -21.19 3.34
N ILE A 160 21.74 -20.12 3.94
CA ILE A 160 20.90 -19.11 4.62
C ILE A 160 20.39 -18.02 3.68
N ALA A 161 21.19 -17.60 2.70
CA ALA A 161 20.90 -16.44 1.86
C ALA A 161 19.54 -16.50 1.14
N PRO A 162 19.07 -17.65 0.61
CA PRO A 162 17.74 -17.74 -0.03
C PRO A 162 16.56 -17.56 0.94
N HIS A 163 16.77 -17.69 2.25
CA HIS A 163 15.69 -17.80 3.23
C HIS A 163 15.46 -16.54 4.06
N ILE A 164 16.43 -15.64 4.18
CA ILE A 164 16.37 -14.49 5.11
C ILE A 164 15.84 -13.20 4.47
N GLY A 165 15.67 -13.19 3.15
CA GLY A 165 15.17 -12.05 2.38
C GLY A 165 16.21 -10.93 2.19
N PRO A 166 15.96 -9.99 1.26
CA PRO A 166 16.98 -9.06 0.75
C PRO A 166 17.57 -8.13 1.81
N VAL A 167 16.75 -7.65 2.76
CA VAL A 167 17.20 -6.76 3.85
C VAL A 167 18.27 -7.44 4.72
N ARG A 168 18.05 -8.70 5.08
CA ARG A 168 18.99 -9.47 5.92
C ARG A 168 20.17 -10.00 5.15
N VAL A 169 19.98 -10.32 3.86
CA VAL A 169 21.10 -10.61 2.97
C VAL A 169 22.04 -9.41 2.87
N ALA A 170 21.53 -8.17 2.77
CA ALA A 170 22.37 -6.98 2.78
C ALA A 170 23.18 -6.89 4.09
N GLN A 171 22.56 -7.14 5.25
CA GLN A 171 23.25 -7.20 6.55
C GLN A 171 24.34 -8.28 6.58
N LEU A 172 24.07 -9.47 6.03
CA LEU A 172 25.05 -10.54 5.89
C LEU A 172 26.24 -10.12 5.01
N ILE A 173 25.98 -9.50 3.85
CA ILE A 173 27.02 -9.01 2.95
C ILE A 173 27.88 -7.96 3.66
N HIS A 174 27.26 -7.01 4.36
CA HIS A 174 27.98 -6.01 5.15
C HIS A 174 28.86 -6.64 6.22
N PHE A 175 28.34 -7.58 7.00
CA PHE A 175 29.12 -8.27 8.02
C PHE A 175 30.35 -8.98 7.42
N LEU A 176 30.17 -9.73 6.33
CA LEU A 176 31.28 -10.43 5.70
C LEU A 176 32.29 -9.46 5.07
N TYR A 177 31.82 -8.36 4.47
CA TYR A 177 32.67 -7.32 3.90
C TYR A 177 33.48 -6.59 4.99
N ASP A 178 32.85 -6.19 6.09
CA ASP A 178 33.49 -5.51 7.23
C ASP A 178 34.52 -6.42 7.92
N ALA A 179 34.22 -7.73 7.98
CA ALA A 179 35.17 -8.74 8.43
C ALA A 179 36.32 -8.99 7.42
N GLY A 180 36.34 -8.31 6.28
CA GLY A 180 37.36 -8.45 5.22
C GLY A 180 37.23 -9.73 4.41
N GLN A 181 36.13 -10.47 4.55
CA GLN A 181 35.90 -11.77 3.91
C GLN A 181 35.31 -11.65 2.51
N LEU A 182 34.85 -10.46 2.10
CA LEU A 182 34.43 -10.17 0.72
C LEU A 182 35.31 -9.10 0.07
N THR A 183 36.58 -8.98 0.48
CA THR A 183 37.50 -7.97 -0.05
C THR A 183 38.47 -8.60 -1.06
N ARG A 184 38.52 -8.06 -2.27
CA ARG A 184 39.49 -8.40 -3.31
C ARG A 184 40.92 -8.25 -2.77
N GLY A 185 41.78 -9.22 -3.09
CA GLY A 185 43.16 -9.25 -2.62
C GLY A 185 43.36 -9.79 -1.18
N LYS A 186 42.28 -10.05 -0.42
CA LYS A 186 42.33 -10.70 0.90
C LYS A 186 41.89 -12.16 0.88
N ASN A 187 41.98 -12.81 -0.28
CA ASN A 187 41.51 -14.18 -0.50
C ASN A 187 40.03 -14.33 -0.06
N PRO A 188 39.11 -13.66 -0.77
CA PRO A 188 37.72 -13.54 -0.34
C PRO A 188 37.04 -14.92 -0.23
N LEU A 189 36.06 -15.01 0.68
CA LEU A 189 35.16 -16.14 0.79
C LEU A 189 34.46 -16.34 -0.56
N ASP A 190 34.51 -17.57 -1.05
CA ASP A 190 33.77 -17.93 -2.25
C ASP A 190 32.27 -17.89 -1.97
N VAL A 191 31.59 -16.93 -2.60
CA VAL A 191 30.14 -16.75 -2.58
C VAL A 191 29.50 -17.09 -3.93
N SER A 192 30.23 -17.76 -4.82
CA SER A 192 29.70 -18.19 -6.11
C SER A 192 28.45 -19.05 -5.95
N GLY A 193 27.42 -18.72 -6.72
CA GLY A 193 26.12 -19.38 -6.66
C GLY A 193 25.22 -18.94 -5.49
N THR A 194 25.66 -17.99 -4.64
CA THR A 194 24.82 -17.49 -3.54
C THR A 194 23.73 -16.55 -4.05
N TYR A 195 22.52 -16.69 -3.50
CA TYR A 195 21.35 -15.91 -3.87
C TYR A 195 21.28 -14.60 -3.09
N PHE A 196 21.75 -13.51 -3.71
CA PHE A 196 21.73 -12.14 -3.22
C PHE A 196 20.81 -11.23 -4.07
N HIS A 197 19.65 -11.74 -4.46
CA HIS A 197 18.70 -11.04 -5.32
C HIS A 197 18.02 -9.88 -4.61
N GLY A 198 17.85 -8.75 -5.32
CA GLY A 198 17.07 -7.62 -4.84
C GLY A 198 17.64 -6.93 -3.61
N VAL A 199 18.92 -7.12 -3.31
CA VAL A 199 19.55 -6.49 -2.14
C VAL A 199 19.76 -5.00 -2.40
N ASP A 200 19.47 -4.19 -1.40
CA ASP A 200 19.77 -2.76 -1.45
C ASP A 200 21.09 -2.51 -0.70
N LEU A 201 22.12 -2.18 -1.46
CA LEU A 201 23.47 -1.84 -0.98
C LEU A 201 23.75 -0.34 -1.18
N SER A 202 22.73 0.47 -1.49
CA SER A 202 22.85 1.90 -1.86
C SER A 202 23.28 2.84 -0.72
N THR A 203 23.58 2.33 0.48
CA THR A 203 23.94 3.14 1.66
C THR A 203 25.39 2.93 2.14
N SER A 204 26.18 2.10 1.46
CA SER A 204 27.47 1.65 1.98
C SER A 204 28.60 1.68 0.94
N SER A 205 29.76 2.23 1.32
CA SER A 205 30.98 2.16 0.50
C SER A 205 31.52 0.73 0.46
N LEU A 206 31.48 0.10 -0.71
CA LEU A 206 31.89 -1.30 -0.93
C LEU A 206 33.13 -1.37 -1.84
N ARG A 207 34.11 -0.49 -1.60
CA ARG A 207 35.38 -0.49 -2.34
C ARG A 207 36.08 -1.84 -2.22
N HIS A 208 36.64 -2.31 -3.33
CA HIS A 208 37.30 -3.61 -3.45
C HIS A 208 36.40 -4.81 -3.11
N ILE A 209 35.07 -4.67 -3.09
CA ILE A 209 34.19 -5.80 -2.81
C ILE A 209 34.36 -6.91 -3.86
N SER A 210 34.35 -8.17 -3.45
CA SER A 210 34.38 -9.35 -4.31
C SER A 210 33.10 -10.14 -4.15
N LEU A 211 32.29 -10.19 -5.20
CA LEU A 211 31.02 -10.90 -5.27
C LEU A 211 31.00 -11.93 -6.40
N VAL A 212 32.19 -12.40 -6.80
CA VAL A 212 32.41 -13.33 -7.93
C VAL A 212 31.38 -14.48 -7.93
N GLY A 213 30.71 -14.66 -9.06
CA GLY A 213 29.77 -15.76 -9.26
C GLY A 213 28.42 -15.63 -8.51
N ALA A 214 28.18 -14.57 -7.74
CA ALA A 214 26.94 -14.41 -6.99
C ALA A 214 25.74 -14.07 -7.88
N TYR A 215 24.53 -14.43 -7.42
CA TYR A 215 23.29 -14.03 -8.06
C TYR A 215 22.71 -12.77 -7.41
N MET A 216 22.75 -11.66 -8.14
CA MET A 216 22.45 -10.30 -7.67
C MET A 216 21.46 -9.57 -8.59
N ASN A 217 20.55 -10.30 -9.22
CA ASN A 217 19.56 -9.66 -10.11
C ASN A 217 18.67 -8.70 -9.29
N ASN A 218 18.35 -7.56 -9.88
CA ASN A 218 17.57 -6.46 -9.30
C ASN A 218 18.18 -5.82 -8.03
N SER A 219 19.47 -6.01 -7.78
CA SER A 219 20.15 -5.41 -6.63
C SER A 219 20.54 -3.95 -6.90
N SER A 220 20.54 -3.11 -5.86
CA SER A 220 20.85 -1.67 -5.96
C SER A 220 22.23 -1.36 -5.38
N PHE A 221 23.06 -0.74 -6.21
CA PHE A 221 24.36 -0.12 -5.91
C PHE A 221 24.31 1.40 -6.21
N THR A 222 23.11 1.97 -6.22
CA THR A 222 22.87 3.36 -6.63
C THR A 222 23.74 4.33 -5.85
N GLY A 223 24.51 5.17 -6.56
CA GLY A 223 25.37 6.20 -5.99
C GLY A 223 26.58 5.68 -5.21
N GLN A 224 26.83 4.37 -5.22
CA GLN A 224 27.84 3.77 -4.35
C GLN A 224 29.23 3.74 -4.94
N ASP A 225 30.21 3.74 -4.05
CA ASP A 225 31.59 3.48 -4.43
C ASP A 225 31.90 1.99 -4.35
N VAL A 226 31.92 1.35 -5.52
CA VAL A 226 32.32 -0.05 -5.74
C VAL A 226 33.63 -0.13 -6.51
N SER A 227 34.45 0.94 -6.45
CA SER A 227 35.73 1.00 -7.15
C SER A 227 36.63 -0.15 -6.73
N GLU A 228 37.40 -0.65 -7.70
CA GLU A 228 38.26 -1.83 -7.60
C GLU A 228 37.53 -3.14 -7.27
N GLY A 229 36.19 -3.12 -7.27
CA GLY A 229 35.36 -4.28 -7.04
C GLY A 229 35.51 -5.37 -8.10
N ASP A 230 35.10 -6.56 -7.72
CA ASP A 230 35.15 -7.77 -8.52
C ASP A 230 33.76 -8.39 -8.60
N PHE A 231 33.15 -8.23 -9.77
CA PHE A 231 31.86 -8.81 -10.15
C PHE A 231 32.04 -9.84 -11.28
N HIS A 232 33.20 -10.50 -11.38
CA HIS A 232 33.42 -11.52 -12.40
C HIS A 232 32.35 -12.62 -12.32
N ASN A 233 31.83 -13.02 -13.49
CA ASN A 233 30.84 -14.10 -13.63
C ASN A 233 29.57 -13.94 -12.75
N THR A 234 29.19 -12.70 -12.42
CA THR A 234 27.98 -12.42 -11.62
C THR A 234 26.72 -12.33 -12.45
N HIS A 235 25.57 -12.56 -11.81
CA HIS A 235 24.26 -12.33 -12.43
C HIS A 235 23.65 -11.05 -11.85
N LEU A 236 23.56 -10.02 -12.68
CA LEU A 236 23.22 -8.64 -12.32
C LEU A 236 22.09 -8.10 -13.23
N ASN A 237 21.19 -8.97 -13.69
CA ASN A 237 20.07 -8.54 -14.54
C ASN A 237 19.19 -7.56 -13.77
N GLY A 238 18.88 -6.41 -14.37
CA GLY A 238 18.11 -5.34 -13.74
C GLY A 238 18.80 -4.67 -12.54
N ALA A 239 20.09 -4.92 -12.30
CA ALA A 239 20.81 -4.27 -11.21
C ALA A 239 20.99 -2.76 -11.47
N ASP A 240 20.95 -1.96 -10.40
CA ASP A 240 21.06 -0.50 -10.48
C ASP A 240 22.41 -0.01 -9.95
N PHE A 241 23.32 0.34 -10.86
CA PHE A 241 24.59 1.03 -10.63
C PHE A 241 24.51 2.51 -11.00
N SER A 242 23.32 3.11 -11.09
CA SER A 242 23.20 4.52 -11.48
C SER A 242 23.95 5.41 -10.50
N LYS A 243 24.71 6.37 -11.04
CA LYS A 243 25.59 7.28 -10.28
C LYS A 243 26.69 6.59 -9.45
N ALA A 244 26.89 5.28 -9.58
CA ALA A 244 27.93 4.56 -8.85
C ALA A 244 29.33 4.93 -9.37
N ASN A 245 30.31 4.88 -8.48
CA ASN A 245 31.72 4.87 -8.84
C ASN A 245 32.19 3.42 -9.01
N CYS A 246 32.39 3.01 -10.26
CA CYS A 246 32.88 1.70 -10.67
C CYS A 246 34.31 1.78 -11.23
N THR A 247 35.12 2.73 -10.72
CA THR A 247 36.50 2.90 -11.18
C THR A 247 37.31 1.62 -10.94
N ASN A 248 37.96 1.10 -11.98
CA ASN A 248 38.79 -0.12 -11.94
C ASN A 248 38.03 -1.38 -11.47
N THR A 249 36.70 -1.37 -11.60
CA THR A 249 35.82 -2.51 -11.28
C THR A 249 35.79 -3.49 -12.45
N SER A 250 35.88 -4.79 -12.17
CA SER A 250 35.69 -5.81 -13.20
C SER A 250 34.28 -6.36 -13.21
N PHE A 251 33.65 -6.35 -14.39
CA PHE A 251 32.38 -7.01 -14.67
C PHE A 251 32.54 -8.17 -15.66
N SER A 252 33.76 -8.64 -15.92
CA SER A 252 34.00 -9.61 -16.99
C SER A 252 33.20 -10.91 -16.76
N GLU A 253 32.65 -11.47 -17.83
CA GLU A 253 31.75 -12.64 -17.82
C GLU A 253 30.42 -12.43 -17.08
N ALA A 254 30.10 -11.22 -16.60
CA ALA A 254 28.83 -10.97 -15.94
C ALA A 254 27.65 -10.88 -16.92
N THR A 255 26.47 -11.27 -16.44
CA THR A 255 25.19 -11.09 -17.14
C THR A 255 24.43 -9.93 -16.52
N MET A 256 24.24 -8.85 -17.28
CA MET A 256 23.74 -7.54 -16.85
C MET A 256 22.64 -7.03 -17.80
N ILE A 257 21.71 -7.91 -18.18
CA ILE A 257 20.58 -7.56 -19.04
C ILE A 257 19.68 -6.55 -18.30
N ASP A 258 19.27 -5.48 -18.97
CA ASP A 258 18.46 -4.39 -18.40
C ASP A 258 19.13 -3.68 -17.20
N ALA A 259 20.44 -3.82 -16.99
CA ALA A 259 21.15 -3.15 -15.89
C ALA A 259 21.25 -1.63 -16.12
N ASN A 260 21.20 -0.85 -15.05
CA ASN A 260 21.26 0.61 -15.09
C ASN A 260 22.62 1.13 -14.60
N PHE A 261 23.40 1.71 -15.49
CA PHE A 261 24.67 2.42 -15.21
C PHE A 261 24.56 3.92 -15.51
N SER A 262 23.35 4.47 -15.58
CA SER A 262 23.16 5.89 -15.93
C SER A 262 23.92 6.80 -14.97
N GLN A 263 24.63 7.78 -15.51
CA GLN A 263 25.49 8.71 -14.75
C GLN A 263 26.62 8.03 -13.92
N ALA A 264 26.93 6.75 -14.13
CA ALA A 264 28.02 6.08 -13.41
C ALA A 264 29.41 6.57 -13.86
N ILE A 265 30.40 6.41 -12.98
CA ILE A 265 31.82 6.64 -13.27
C ILE A 265 32.48 5.29 -13.52
N LEU A 266 32.96 5.05 -14.74
CA LEU A 266 33.45 3.74 -15.18
C LEU A 266 34.95 3.72 -15.49
N HIS A 267 35.73 4.67 -14.97
CA HIS A 267 37.15 4.82 -15.31
C HIS A 267 37.92 3.50 -15.14
N LEU A 268 38.58 3.00 -16.19
CA LEU A 268 39.32 1.72 -16.16
C LEU A 268 38.49 0.46 -15.82
N ALA A 269 37.16 0.52 -15.86
CA ALA A 269 36.33 -0.67 -15.69
C ALA A 269 36.51 -1.65 -16.86
N THR A 270 36.39 -2.95 -16.60
CA THR A 270 36.56 -4.01 -17.62
C THR A 270 35.27 -4.77 -17.89
N PHE A 271 34.94 -4.91 -19.17
CA PHE A 271 33.72 -5.54 -19.67
C PHE A 271 34.03 -6.56 -20.77
N SER A 272 34.76 -7.62 -20.42
CA SER A 272 35.06 -8.72 -21.36
C SER A 272 34.02 -9.83 -21.24
N HIS A 273 33.53 -10.35 -22.37
CA HIS A 273 32.58 -11.46 -22.43
C HIS A 273 31.25 -11.23 -21.68
N VAL A 274 30.79 -9.98 -21.60
CA VAL A 274 29.59 -9.60 -20.84
C VAL A 274 28.31 -9.64 -21.67
N GLN A 275 27.16 -9.82 -21.02
CA GLN A 275 25.83 -9.60 -21.60
C GLN A 275 25.22 -8.31 -21.04
N LEU A 276 25.05 -7.29 -21.89
CA LEU A 276 24.57 -5.94 -21.56
C LEU A 276 23.34 -5.56 -22.40
N ILE A 277 22.56 -6.55 -22.85
CA ILE A 277 21.36 -6.34 -23.67
C ILE A 277 20.42 -5.36 -22.96
N ARG A 278 20.02 -4.28 -23.64
CA ARG A 278 19.18 -3.19 -23.11
C ARG A 278 19.71 -2.49 -21.84
N ALA A 279 21.00 -2.65 -21.52
CA ALA A 279 21.60 -1.91 -20.41
C ALA A 279 21.58 -0.38 -20.70
N ASN A 280 21.45 0.41 -19.63
CA ASN A 280 21.39 1.86 -19.72
C ASN A 280 22.69 2.48 -19.20
N PHE A 281 23.51 3.02 -20.10
CA PHE A 281 24.70 3.80 -19.77
C PHE A 281 24.51 5.31 -20.00
N SER A 282 23.28 5.79 -20.19
CA SER A 282 23.05 7.20 -20.54
C SER A 282 23.71 8.16 -19.54
N GLN A 283 24.38 9.18 -20.07
CA GLN A 283 25.13 10.17 -19.29
C GLN A 283 26.28 9.60 -18.42
N ALA A 284 26.65 8.33 -18.55
CA ALA A 284 27.81 7.78 -17.84
C ALA A 284 29.13 8.36 -18.36
N ASN A 285 30.14 8.41 -17.49
CA ASN A 285 31.48 8.82 -17.83
C ASN A 285 32.37 7.61 -18.11
N PHE A 286 32.79 7.49 -19.37
CA PHE A 286 33.69 6.45 -19.83
C PHE A 286 35.09 7.01 -20.03
N THR A 287 36.07 6.47 -19.33
CA THR A 287 37.47 6.85 -19.52
C THR A 287 38.36 5.61 -19.52
N ASN A 288 39.04 5.35 -20.63
CA ASN A 288 39.98 4.24 -20.81
C ASN A 288 39.36 2.85 -20.57
N ILE A 289 38.20 2.59 -21.21
CA ILE A 289 37.45 1.34 -21.05
C ILE A 289 37.59 0.47 -22.30
N MET A 290 37.59 -0.84 -22.09
CA MET A 290 37.52 -1.84 -23.15
C MET A 290 36.29 -2.72 -22.97
N PHE A 291 35.49 -2.82 -24.02
CA PHE A 291 34.50 -3.87 -24.22
C PHE A 291 35.07 -4.87 -25.22
N GLU A 292 35.15 -6.13 -24.82
CA GLU A 292 35.64 -7.21 -25.67
C GLU A 292 34.66 -8.37 -25.70
N SER A 293 34.28 -8.83 -26.90
CA SER A 293 33.42 -10.01 -27.08
C SER A 293 32.09 -9.90 -26.29
N ALA A 294 31.52 -8.70 -26.23
CA ALA A 294 30.34 -8.38 -25.43
C ALA A 294 29.07 -8.31 -26.30
N ASN A 295 27.95 -8.76 -25.74
CA ASN A 295 26.63 -8.58 -26.33
C ASN A 295 25.97 -7.34 -25.74
N MET A 296 25.79 -6.30 -26.55
CA MET A 296 25.36 -4.96 -26.15
C MET A 296 24.20 -4.48 -27.04
N MET A 297 23.36 -5.41 -27.47
CA MET A 297 22.18 -5.11 -28.28
C MET A 297 21.24 -4.18 -27.52
N GLU A 298 20.72 -3.16 -28.20
CA GLU A 298 19.77 -2.18 -27.65
C GLU A 298 20.30 -1.42 -26.40
N THR A 299 21.61 -1.45 -26.14
CA THR A 299 22.23 -0.69 -25.05
C THR A 299 22.16 0.82 -25.31
N ASP A 300 21.93 1.61 -24.26
CA ASP A 300 21.79 3.07 -24.33
C ASP A 300 23.07 3.80 -23.88
N PHE A 301 23.83 4.35 -24.82
CA PHE A 301 24.95 5.28 -24.63
C PHE A 301 24.58 6.73 -24.95
N SER A 302 23.30 7.10 -24.89
CA SER A 302 22.87 8.47 -25.19
C SER A 302 23.49 9.46 -24.22
N HIS A 303 23.91 10.62 -24.73
CA HIS A 303 24.48 11.71 -23.92
C HIS A 303 25.72 11.34 -23.09
N THR A 304 26.42 10.25 -23.41
CA THR A 304 27.64 9.85 -22.70
C THR A 304 28.85 10.69 -23.11
N SER A 305 29.77 10.89 -22.17
CA SER A 305 31.12 11.39 -22.46
C SER A 305 32.05 10.22 -22.71
N LEU A 306 32.58 10.13 -23.93
CA LEU A 306 33.45 9.06 -24.37
C LEU A 306 34.93 9.52 -24.39
N PHE A 307 35.79 8.86 -23.61
CA PHE A 307 37.23 9.12 -23.62
C PHE A 307 38.02 7.82 -23.77
N SER A 308 38.69 7.65 -24.91
CA SER A 308 39.63 6.54 -25.16
C SER A 308 38.98 5.16 -24.93
N ILE A 309 37.89 4.88 -25.66
CA ILE A 309 37.11 3.65 -25.50
C ILE A 309 37.34 2.72 -26.68
N LYS A 310 37.47 1.42 -26.38
CA LYS A 310 37.61 0.37 -27.38
C LYS A 310 36.45 -0.61 -27.31
N PHE A 311 35.78 -0.82 -28.43
CA PHE A 311 34.78 -1.84 -28.65
C PHE A 311 35.35 -2.87 -29.63
N SER A 312 35.63 -4.09 -29.17
CA SER A 312 36.22 -5.16 -29.98
C SER A 312 35.30 -6.38 -29.99
N LYS A 313 34.91 -6.85 -31.17
CA LYS A 313 34.05 -8.05 -31.35
C LYS A 313 32.73 -7.95 -30.59
N VAL A 314 32.11 -6.77 -30.55
CA VAL A 314 30.86 -6.55 -29.82
C VAL A 314 29.64 -6.55 -30.73
N ASP A 315 28.48 -6.90 -30.18
CA ASP A 315 27.20 -6.67 -30.84
C ASP A 315 26.51 -5.43 -30.28
N LEU A 316 26.40 -4.37 -31.08
CA LEU A 316 25.75 -3.09 -30.77
C LEU A 316 24.49 -2.89 -31.65
N THR A 317 23.87 -3.98 -32.11
CA THR A 317 22.63 -3.92 -32.90
C THR A 317 21.59 -3.10 -32.17
N LYS A 318 21.02 -2.09 -32.84
CA LYS A 318 20.05 -1.12 -32.29
C LYS A 318 20.53 -0.35 -31.04
N ALA A 319 21.82 -0.34 -30.73
CA ALA A 319 22.35 0.48 -29.66
C ALA A 319 22.14 1.97 -29.95
N LYS A 320 22.09 2.79 -28.90
CA LYS A 320 21.90 4.24 -29.00
C LYS A 320 23.16 4.96 -28.58
N PHE A 321 23.69 5.82 -29.43
CA PHE A 321 24.79 6.74 -29.17
C PHE A 321 24.34 8.19 -29.40
N ASN A 322 23.03 8.46 -29.46
CA ASN A 322 22.54 9.78 -29.83
C ASN A 322 23.01 10.85 -28.83
N ALA A 323 23.54 11.94 -29.36
CA ALA A 323 24.16 13.02 -28.58
C ALA A 323 25.34 12.57 -27.67
N ALA A 324 25.95 11.40 -27.91
CA ALA A 324 27.21 11.04 -27.27
C ALA A 324 28.34 11.95 -27.79
N THR A 325 29.25 12.35 -26.90
CA THR A 325 30.33 13.27 -27.25
C THR A 325 31.70 12.72 -26.85
N ILE A 326 32.72 13.09 -27.59
CA ILE A 326 34.12 12.89 -27.18
C ILE A 326 34.55 14.11 -26.36
N SER A 327 35.03 13.90 -25.14
CA SER A 327 35.35 14.97 -24.19
C SER A 327 36.74 15.60 -24.35
N SER A 328 37.60 15.07 -25.22
CA SER A 328 38.97 15.57 -25.43
C SER A 328 39.44 15.43 -26.87
N TYR A 329 40.33 16.33 -27.30
CA TYR A 329 40.91 16.29 -28.64
C TYR A 329 41.78 15.05 -28.91
N TYR A 330 42.40 14.50 -27.85
CA TYR A 330 43.33 13.37 -27.91
C TYR A 330 42.65 12.02 -27.65
N SER A 331 41.37 12.00 -27.27
CA SER A 331 40.65 10.75 -27.11
C SER A 331 40.21 10.20 -28.45
N HIS A 332 40.13 8.87 -28.50
CA HIS A 332 39.69 8.12 -29.66
C HIS A 332 38.63 7.12 -29.22
N VAL A 333 37.64 6.89 -30.07
CA VAL A 333 36.70 5.78 -29.92
C VAL A 333 36.96 4.83 -31.08
N SER A 334 37.19 3.55 -30.79
CA SER A 334 37.43 2.56 -31.84
C SER A 334 36.46 1.40 -31.73
N PHE A 335 35.90 1.02 -32.87
CA PHE A 335 35.09 -0.16 -33.09
C PHE A 335 35.86 -1.09 -34.03
N PHE A 336 36.05 -2.34 -33.62
CA PHE A 336 36.78 -3.36 -34.36
C PHE A 336 35.98 -4.67 -34.39
N GLN A 337 35.71 -5.21 -35.57
CA GLN A 337 34.97 -6.48 -35.75
C GLN A 337 33.58 -6.47 -35.07
N SER A 338 32.90 -5.33 -35.07
CA SER A 338 31.65 -5.14 -34.32
C SER A 338 30.42 -5.13 -35.22
N ASN A 339 29.33 -5.75 -34.74
CA ASN A 339 28.02 -5.62 -35.36
C ASN A 339 27.34 -4.33 -34.86
N MET A 340 26.95 -3.44 -35.75
CA MET A 340 26.41 -2.11 -35.43
C MET A 340 25.19 -1.80 -36.31
N GLN A 341 24.41 -2.83 -36.63
CA GLN A 341 23.22 -2.68 -37.45
C GLN A 341 22.16 -1.87 -36.71
N HIS A 342 21.55 -0.92 -37.41
CA HIS A 342 20.50 -0.05 -36.85
C HIS A 342 20.94 0.75 -35.60
N THR A 343 22.24 0.93 -35.38
CA THR A 343 22.76 1.76 -34.29
C THR A 343 22.45 3.23 -34.56
N ASN A 344 21.99 3.95 -33.53
CA ASN A 344 21.64 5.37 -33.62
C ASN A 344 22.81 6.26 -33.18
N PHE A 345 23.49 6.90 -34.13
CA PHE A 345 24.52 7.94 -33.92
C PHE A 345 24.00 9.36 -34.10
N SER A 346 22.68 9.57 -34.19
CA SER A 346 22.14 10.90 -34.48
C SER A 346 22.56 11.93 -33.44
N LYS A 347 22.90 13.15 -33.86
CA LYS A 347 23.39 14.24 -32.99
C LYS A 347 24.69 13.92 -32.22
N SER A 348 25.33 12.78 -32.45
CA SER A 348 26.57 12.42 -31.76
C SER A 348 27.75 13.21 -32.33
N TYR A 349 28.69 13.57 -31.47
CA TYR A 349 29.94 14.23 -31.86
C TYR A 349 31.12 13.35 -31.45
N ILE A 350 31.46 12.42 -32.34
CA ILE A 350 32.52 11.42 -32.13
C ILE A 350 33.62 11.52 -33.20
N PRO A 351 34.28 12.68 -33.36
CA PRO A 351 35.29 12.89 -34.38
C PRO A 351 36.46 11.92 -34.19
N ARG A 352 37.12 11.53 -35.30
CA ARG A 352 38.27 10.59 -35.29
C ARG A 352 37.94 9.19 -34.76
N SER A 353 36.67 8.85 -34.66
CA SER A 353 36.29 7.48 -34.36
C SER A 353 36.70 6.55 -35.49
N ARG A 354 37.16 5.35 -35.14
CA ARG A 354 37.59 4.33 -36.10
C ARG A 354 36.56 3.21 -36.14
N PHE A 355 36.08 2.88 -37.34
CA PHE A 355 35.23 1.73 -37.59
C PHE A 355 35.99 0.79 -38.50
N VAL A 356 36.42 -0.37 -37.98
CA VAL A 356 37.23 -1.34 -38.71
C VAL A 356 36.50 -2.68 -38.67
N GLU A 357 36.25 -3.27 -39.85
CA GLU A 357 35.52 -4.55 -39.96
C GLU A 357 34.16 -4.52 -39.25
N CYS A 358 33.45 -3.38 -39.29
CA CYS A 358 32.16 -3.21 -38.64
C CYS A 358 30.99 -3.31 -39.63
N SER A 359 29.86 -3.88 -39.19
CA SER A 359 28.61 -3.88 -39.96
C SER A 359 27.74 -2.69 -39.54
N LEU A 360 27.58 -1.70 -40.43
CA LEU A 360 26.84 -0.45 -40.17
C LEU A 360 25.50 -0.37 -40.92
N ILE A 361 24.92 -1.51 -41.31
CA ILE A 361 23.68 -1.54 -42.09
C ILE A 361 22.55 -0.87 -41.30
N GLY A 362 21.94 0.17 -41.88
CA GLY A 362 20.84 0.91 -41.27
C GLY A 362 21.24 1.79 -40.08
N ALA A 363 22.54 2.00 -39.82
CA ALA A 363 23.00 2.93 -38.79
C ALA A 363 22.64 4.38 -39.16
N ASP A 364 22.26 5.19 -38.17
CA ASP A 364 21.77 6.56 -38.35
C ASP A 364 22.81 7.58 -37.87
N PHE A 365 23.35 8.41 -38.77
CA PHE A 365 24.37 9.42 -38.47
C PHE A 365 23.85 10.88 -38.63
N ARG A 366 22.54 11.09 -38.67
CA ARG A 366 21.97 12.43 -38.91
C ARG A 366 22.31 13.40 -37.78
N GLU A 367 22.67 14.64 -38.14
CA GLU A 367 23.02 15.70 -37.21
C GLU A 367 21.86 16.24 -36.38
#